data_AF-A0A9Q3IAL4-F1
#
_entry.id   AF-A0A9Q3IAL4-F1
#
_cell.length_a   1.000
_cell.length_b   1.000
_cell.length_c   1.000
_cell.angle_alpha   90.00
_cell.angle_beta   90.00
_cell.angle_gamma   90.00
#
_symmetry.space_group_name_H-M   'P 1'
#
loop_
_entity.id
_entity.type
_entity.pdbx_description
1 polymer ?
#
loop_
_entity_poly.entity_id
_entity_poly.type
_entity_poly.pdbx_seq_one_letter_code
_entity_poly.pdbx_strand_id
1 'polypeptide(L)'
;MPTKTPSKNLDCPFRLYARKYAKSTTWTLKVKNLEHSDNSTENIMAHPAFRKFNEQETSQISQISESLLLPRQIEAQLCSQRESDMPVILQEIYDQVKKIKKDKLQGRRPIDALIDTLKEEHFVWSSARDSEGHITPFFTHPLVIKLLHGFPHVILMD
;
A
#
# COMPACT_ATOMS: atom_id res chain seq x y z
N MET A 1 -4.94 12.14 -13.49
CA MET A 1 -5.71 12.79 -12.41
C MET A 1 -4.75 13.00 -11.23
N PRO A 2 -4.36 14.23 -10.86
CA PRO A 2 -3.47 14.43 -9.72
C PRO A 2 -4.22 14.08 -8.43
N THR A 3 -3.64 13.17 -7.64
CA THR A 3 -4.14 12.74 -6.34
C THR A 3 -4.17 13.92 -5.37
N LYS A 4 -5.37 14.33 -4.95
CA LYS A 4 -5.54 15.22 -3.78
C LYS A 4 -5.09 14.45 -2.55
N THR A 5 -3.91 14.76 -2.04
CA THR A 5 -3.53 14.38 -0.68
C THR A 5 -4.41 15.18 0.28
N PRO A 6 -5.14 14.55 1.20
CA PRO A 6 -5.80 15.29 2.27
C PRO A 6 -4.70 15.87 3.16
N SER A 7 -4.38 17.15 2.98
CA SER A 7 -3.58 17.88 3.95
C SER A 7 -4.41 17.99 5.22
N LYS A 8 -3.95 17.40 6.34
CA LYS A 8 -4.46 17.73 7.67
C LYS A 8 -4.08 19.20 7.93
N ASN A 9 -4.94 20.12 7.52
CA ASN A 9 -4.79 21.53 7.86
C ASN A 9 -5.13 21.66 9.35
N LEU A 10 -4.11 21.82 10.19
CA LEU A 10 -4.23 22.07 11.63
C LEU A 10 -4.66 23.51 11.95
N ASP A 11 -5.38 24.17 11.02
CA ASP A 11 -5.71 25.60 11.05
C ASP A 11 -4.54 26.47 11.54
N CYS A 12 -3.34 26.16 11.05
CA CYS A 12 -2.12 26.84 11.47
C CYS A 12 -2.07 28.22 10.80
N PRO A 13 -1.88 29.32 11.57
CA PRO A 13 -1.80 30.66 11.02
C PRO A 13 -0.49 30.93 10.25
N PHE A 14 0.48 30.01 10.32
CA PHE A 14 1.75 30.05 9.58
C PHE A 14 1.52 30.11 8.08
N ARG A 15 2.11 31.12 7.42
CA ARG A 15 1.94 31.33 5.97
C ARG A 15 3.24 31.81 5.33
N LEU A 16 3.62 31.14 4.25
CA LEU A 16 4.68 31.54 3.33
C LEU A 16 4.07 31.86 1.97
N TYR A 17 4.71 32.77 1.22
CA TYR A 17 4.41 32.91 -0.21
C TYR A 17 5.70 32.90 -1.03
N ALA A 18 5.65 32.20 -2.15
CA ALA A 18 6.72 32.16 -3.12
C ALA A 18 6.39 33.13 -4.26
N ARG A 19 7.32 34.02 -4.61
CA ARG A 19 7.22 34.88 -5.78
C ARG A 19 8.32 34.51 -6.76
N LYS A 20 7.95 34.27 -8.01
CA LYS A 20 8.88 34.16 -9.14
C LYS A 20 8.94 35.50 -9.87
N TYR A 21 10.13 35.98 -10.18
CA TYR A 21 10.28 37.17 -11.02
C TYR A 21 10.12 36.78 -12.49
N ALA A 22 9.31 37.53 -13.25
CA ALA A 22 8.94 37.18 -14.62
C ALA A 22 10.13 36.97 -15.57
N LYS A 23 11.28 37.61 -15.29
CA LYS A 23 12.50 37.52 -16.09
C LYS A 23 13.63 36.71 -15.45
N SER A 24 13.42 36.13 -14.26
CA SER A 24 14.45 35.33 -13.59
C SER A 24 13.95 33.91 -13.29
N THR A 25 14.89 32.96 -13.28
CA THR A 25 14.67 31.59 -12.83
C THR A 25 14.63 31.46 -11.31
N THR A 26 14.81 32.57 -10.59
CA THR A 26 14.91 32.62 -9.14
C THR A 26 13.52 32.75 -8.51
N TRP A 27 13.27 31.91 -7.52
CA TRP A 27 12.12 32.01 -6.64
C TRP A 27 12.55 32.68 -5.34
N THR A 28 11.73 33.60 -4.84
CA THR A 28 11.93 34.18 -3.51
C THR A 28 10.79 33.74 -2.62
N LEU A 29 11.15 33.07 -1.52
CA LEU A 29 10.22 32.71 -0.47
C LEU A 29 10.20 33.84 0.56
N LYS A 30 9.01 34.39 0.86
CA LYS A 30 8.82 35.40 1.89
C LYS A 30 7.84 34.88 2.93
N VAL A 31 8.15 35.15 4.19
CA VAL A 31 7.26 34.81 5.29
C VAL A 31 6.15 35.86 5.38
N LYS A 32 4.89 35.42 5.42
CA LYS A 32 3.71 36.27 5.65
C LYS A 32 3.27 36.22 7.10
N ASN A 33 3.34 35.04 7.72
CA ASN A 33 3.11 34.86 9.14
C ASN A 33 4.04 33.77 9.69
N LEU A 34 4.78 34.10 10.76
CA LEU A 34 5.68 33.20 11.49
C LEU A 34 5.00 32.52 12.68
N GLU A 35 3.82 33.00 13.08
CA GLU A 35 3.12 32.44 14.22
C GLU A 35 2.62 31.03 13.90
N HIS A 36 2.84 30.13 14.84
CA HIS A 36 2.20 28.84 14.88
C HIS A 36 1.12 28.91 15.95
N SER A 37 -0.01 28.25 15.72
CA SER A 37 -0.87 27.87 16.82
C SER A 37 -0.01 27.00 17.74
N ASP A 38 0.02 27.30 19.04
CA ASP A 38 0.76 26.56 20.10
C ASP A 38 0.27 25.11 20.28
N ASN A 39 -0.13 24.47 19.18
CA ASN A 39 -0.20 23.03 19.04
C ASN A 39 1.22 22.54 18.79
N SER A 40 2.15 22.84 19.71
CA SER A 40 3.25 21.92 19.95
C SER A 40 2.56 20.60 20.25
N THR A 41 2.56 19.69 19.28
CA THR A 41 2.15 18.32 19.53
C THR A 41 3.12 17.80 20.58
N GLU A 42 2.78 17.96 21.86
CA GLU A 42 3.53 17.40 23.00
C GLU A 42 3.77 15.91 22.77
N ASN A 43 2.86 15.27 22.04
CA ASN A 43 3.02 13.95 21.50
C ASN A 43 3.58 13.98 20.06
N ILE A 44 4.91 14.02 19.93
CA ILE A 44 5.64 13.85 18.66
C ILE A 44 5.21 12.56 17.93
N MET A 45 4.79 11.55 18.69
CA MET A 45 4.32 10.24 18.20
C MET A 45 2.92 10.32 17.56
N ALA A 46 2.19 11.43 17.72
CA ALA A 46 0.93 11.66 17.00
C ALA A 46 1.17 11.93 15.50
N HIS A 47 2.37 12.36 15.13
CA HIS A 47 2.70 12.72 13.75
C HIS A 47 3.29 11.50 12.99
N PRO A 48 2.67 11.04 11.89
CA PRO A 48 3.05 9.81 11.18
C PRO A 48 4.52 9.76 10.73
N ALA A 49 5.14 10.91 10.48
CA ALA A 49 6.56 10.96 10.11
C ALA A 49 7.50 10.38 11.16
N PHE A 50 7.10 10.38 12.44
CA PHE A 50 7.87 9.84 13.57
C PHE A 50 7.48 8.39 13.92
N ARG A 51 6.44 7.84 13.29
CA ARG A 51 6.00 6.44 13.47
C ARG A 51 6.38 5.54 12.30
N LYS A 52 7.36 5.95 11.49
CA LYS A 52 7.81 5.12 10.36
C LYS A 52 8.46 3.85 10.88
N PHE A 53 8.15 2.74 10.21
CA PHE A 53 8.81 1.47 10.48
C PHE A 53 10.28 1.53 10.08
N ASN A 54 11.15 0.97 10.91
CA ASN A 54 12.55 0.78 10.58
C ASN A 54 12.72 -0.36 9.55
N GLU A 55 13.95 -0.61 9.10
CA GLU A 55 14.22 -1.62 8.07
C GLU A 55 13.91 -3.04 8.56
N GLN A 56 14.22 -3.36 9.81
CA GLN A 56 13.93 -4.67 10.41
C GLN A 56 12.43 -4.92 10.51
N GLU A 57 11.67 -3.95 11.02
CA GLU A 57 10.20 -3.99 11.09
C GLU A 57 9.59 -4.10 9.70
N THR A 58 10.14 -3.39 8.71
CA THR A 58 9.67 -3.47 7.32
C THR A 58 9.91 -4.85 6.71
N SER A 59 11.08 -5.45 6.96
CA SER A 59 11.40 -6.82 6.53
C SER A 59 10.44 -7.82 7.16
N GLN A 60 10.19 -7.68 8.47
CA GLN A 60 9.25 -8.53 9.20
C GLN A 60 7.82 -8.37 8.67
N ILE A 61 7.34 -7.14 8.44
CA ILE A 61 6.04 -6.90 7.79
C ILE A 61 5.97 -7.59 6.43
N SER A 62 7.04 -7.52 5.64
CA SER A 62 7.09 -8.20 4.33
C SER A 62 6.92 -9.71 4.49
N GLN A 63 7.68 -10.33 5.38
CA GLN A 63 7.64 -11.77 5.61
C GLN A 63 6.26 -12.24 6.12
N ILE A 64 5.66 -11.51 7.06
CA ILE A 64 4.33 -11.84 7.59
C ILE A 64 3.24 -11.57 6.53
N SER A 65 3.41 -10.55 5.69
CA SER A 65 2.45 -10.26 4.62
C SER A 65 2.40 -11.33 3.53
N GLU A 66 3.46 -12.13 3.39
CA GLU A 66 3.52 -13.25 2.44
C GLU A 66 2.74 -14.48 2.93
N SER A 67 2.59 -14.66 4.24
CA SER A 67 1.87 -15.80 4.82
C SER A 67 0.35 -15.63 4.88
N LEU A 68 -0.21 -14.68 4.11
CA LEU A 68 -1.65 -14.36 4.05
C LEU A 68 -2.29 -13.98 5.39
N LEU A 69 -1.47 -13.66 6.40
CA LEU A 69 -1.97 -13.24 7.70
C LEU A 69 -2.68 -11.89 7.63
N LEU A 70 -3.74 -11.75 8.42
CA LEU A 70 -4.49 -10.50 8.48
C LEU A 70 -3.62 -9.40 9.08
N PRO A 71 -3.73 -8.13 8.65
CA PRO A 71 -2.95 -7.02 9.18
C PRO A 71 -2.99 -6.87 10.70
N ARG A 72 -4.08 -7.29 11.34
CA ARG A 72 -4.22 -7.33 12.80
C ARG A 72 -3.31 -8.36 13.48
N GLN A 73 -3.01 -9.47 12.81
CA GLN A 73 -2.04 -10.46 13.28
C GLN A 73 -0.61 -9.94 13.09
N ILE A 74 -0.36 -9.21 12.00
CA ILE A 74 0.91 -8.49 11.79
C ILE A 74 1.15 -7.51 12.93
N GLU A 75 0.12 -6.73 13.31
CA GLU A 75 0.17 -5.79 14.45
C GLU A 75 0.53 -6.50 15.75
N ALA A 76 -0.16 -7.59 16.10
CA ALA A 76 0.09 -8.33 17.33
C ALA A 76 1.53 -8.88 17.40
N GLN A 77 2.03 -9.45 16.30
CA GLN A 77 3.38 -9.97 16.24
C GLN A 77 4.43 -8.85 16.33
N LEU A 78 4.22 -7.74 15.64
CA LEU A 78 5.10 -6.58 15.72
C LEU A 78 5.14 -6.02 17.15
N CYS A 79 3.98 -5.82 17.79
CA CYS A 79 3.92 -5.30 19.15
C CYS A 79 4.61 -6.23 20.17
N SER A 80 4.54 -7.56 19.98
CA SER A 80 5.22 -8.52 20.87
C SER A 80 6.74 -8.53 20.75
N GLN A 81 7.30 -8.04 19.63
CA GLN A 81 8.73 -8.12 19.32
C GLN A 81 9.44 -6.76 19.38
N ARG A 82 8.69 -5.67 19.51
CA ARG A 82 9.25 -4.33 19.64
C ARG A 82 9.61 -4.04 21.09
N GLU A 83 10.81 -3.50 21.28
CA GLU A 83 11.23 -2.86 22.54
C GLU A 83 10.73 -1.41 22.67
N SER A 84 10.08 -0.89 21.62
CA SER A 84 9.64 0.50 21.55
C SER A 84 8.23 0.67 22.12
N ASP A 85 8.05 1.64 23.01
CA ASP A 85 6.74 2.10 23.50
C ASP A 85 5.92 2.86 22.42
N MET A 86 6.42 2.94 21.18
CA MET A 86 5.74 3.60 20.08
C MET A 86 4.47 2.83 19.70
N PRO A 87 3.27 3.47 19.71
CA PRO A 87 2.05 2.79 19.34
C PRO A 87 2.08 2.50 17.84
N VAL A 88 1.91 1.23 17.50
CA VAL A 88 1.70 0.80 16.13
C VAL A 88 0.25 1.07 15.77
N ILE A 89 0.00 1.86 14.73
CA ILE A 89 -1.35 2.09 14.23
C ILE A 89 -1.63 1.12 13.09
N LEU A 90 -2.72 0.36 13.21
CA LEU A 90 -3.13 -0.61 12.19
C LEU A 90 -3.18 -0.01 10.76
N GLN A 91 -3.63 1.23 10.61
CA GLN A 91 -3.63 1.94 9.32
C GLN A 91 -2.22 2.08 8.71
N GLU A 92 -1.19 2.30 9.52
CA GLU A 92 0.19 2.41 9.05
C GLU A 92 0.72 1.06 8.56
N ILE A 93 0.29 -0.04 9.21
CA ILE A 93 0.55 -1.40 8.71
C ILE A 93 -0.11 -1.59 7.35
N TYR A 94 -1.38 -1.22 7.19
CA TYR A 94 -2.07 -1.30 5.90
C TYR A 94 -1.32 -0.53 4.80
N ASP A 95 -0.91 0.70 5.09
CA ASP A 95 -0.17 1.54 4.15
C ASP A 95 1.20 0.94 3.81
N GLN A 96 1.90 0.37 4.79
CA GLN A 96 3.19 -0.28 4.57
C GLN A 96 3.06 -1.57 3.77
N VAL A 97 2.09 -2.43 4.07
CA VAL A 97 1.79 -3.64 3.29
C VAL A 97 1.43 -3.25 1.85
N LYS A 98 0.63 -2.21 1.66
CA LYS A 98 0.28 -1.69 0.33
C LYS A 98 1.52 -1.21 -0.42
N LYS A 99 2.44 -0.51 0.27
CA LYS A 99 3.71 -0.07 -0.31
C LYS A 99 4.58 -1.26 -0.74
N ILE A 100 4.77 -2.25 0.15
CA ILE A 100 5.52 -3.48 -0.15
C ILE A 100 4.93 -4.21 -1.37
N LYS A 101 3.61 -4.38 -1.42
CA LYS A 101 2.93 -5.00 -2.58
C LYS A 101 3.16 -4.21 -3.86
N LYS A 102 3.08 -2.88 -3.81
CA LYS A 102 3.34 -2.02 -4.98
C LYS A 102 4.79 -2.15 -5.47
N ASP A 103 5.74 -2.17 -4.55
CA ASP A 103 7.17 -2.28 -4.85
C ASP A 103 7.49 -3.66 -5.45
N LYS A 104 6.91 -4.74 -4.90
CA LYS A 104 7.00 -6.11 -5.47
C LYS A 104 6.45 -6.19 -6.88
N LEU A 105 5.33 -5.52 -7.14
CA LEU A 105 4.74 -5.47 -8.49
C LEU A 105 5.52 -4.56 -9.44
N GLN A 106 6.51 -3.79 -8.97
CA GLN A 106 7.28 -2.84 -9.77
C GLN A 106 6.39 -1.89 -10.59
N GLY A 107 5.23 -1.51 -10.03
CA GLY A 107 4.23 -0.67 -10.71
C GLY A 107 3.32 -1.40 -11.71
N ARG A 108 3.48 -2.72 -11.92
CA ARG A 108 2.50 -3.53 -12.66
C ARG A 108 1.17 -3.62 -11.91
N ARG A 109 0.08 -3.83 -12.64
CA ARG A 109 -1.21 -4.10 -12.00
C ARG A 109 -1.20 -5.53 -11.45
N PRO A 110 -1.86 -5.81 -10.32
CA PRO A 110 -1.91 -7.16 -9.76
C PRO A 110 -2.43 -8.21 -10.75
N ILE A 111 -3.42 -7.85 -11.58
CA ILE A 111 -3.98 -8.75 -12.60
C ILE A 111 -2.99 -9.08 -13.71
N ASP A 112 -2.12 -8.15 -14.08
CA ASP A 112 -1.11 -8.37 -15.12
C ASP A 112 -0.04 -9.33 -14.58
N ALA A 113 0.43 -9.10 -13.35
CA ALA A 113 1.37 -10.00 -12.68
C ALA A 113 0.78 -11.41 -12.49
N LEU A 114 -0.50 -11.52 -12.13
CA LEU A 114 -1.19 -12.82 -12.04
C LEU A 114 -1.19 -13.55 -13.39
N ILE A 115 -1.56 -12.86 -14.47
CA ILE A 115 -1.59 -13.46 -15.82
C ILE A 115 -0.19 -13.91 -16.26
N ASP A 116 0.86 -13.12 -15.96
CA ASP A 116 2.24 -13.50 -16.24
C ASP A 116 2.61 -14.80 -15.52
N THR A 117 2.33 -14.90 -14.21
CA THR A 117 2.56 -16.12 -13.43
C THR A 117 1.78 -17.33 -13.96
N LEU A 118 0.51 -17.15 -14.36
CA LEU A 118 -0.29 -18.23 -14.94
C LEU A 118 0.30 -18.75 -16.26
N LYS A 119 0.91 -17.87 -17.07
CA LYS A 119 1.59 -18.28 -18.31
C LYS A 119 2.88 -19.04 -18.02
N GLU A 120 3.69 -18.56 -17.07
CA GLU A 120 4.95 -19.19 -16.65
C GLU A 120 4.71 -20.60 -16.10
N GLU A 121 3.67 -20.76 -15.27
CA GLU A 121 3.31 -22.04 -14.64
C GLU A 121 2.40 -22.93 -15.52
N HIS A 122 2.21 -22.58 -16.80
CA HIS A 122 1.42 -23.32 -17.78
C HIS A 122 -0.03 -23.64 -17.34
N PHE A 123 -0.65 -22.74 -16.58
CA PHE A 123 -2.06 -22.84 -16.24
C PHE A 123 -2.92 -22.59 -17.48
N VAL A 124 -4.06 -23.28 -17.56
CA VAL A 124 -5.10 -22.92 -18.52
C VAL A 124 -5.88 -21.77 -17.92
N TRP A 125 -5.97 -20.65 -18.62
CA TRP A 125 -6.68 -19.47 -18.13
C TRP A 125 -7.45 -18.76 -19.23
N SER A 126 -8.49 -18.04 -18.81
CA SER A 126 -9.32 -17.16 -19.63
C SER A 126 -9.69 -15.94 -18.79
N SER A 127 -10.00 -14.82 -19.42
CA SER A 127 -10.54 -13.66 -18.73
C SER A 127 -11.71 -13.07 -19.50
N ALA A 128 -12.78 -12.77 -18.77
CA ALA A 128 -13.92 -12.03 -19.29
C ALA A 128 -13.83 -10.58 -18.82
N ARG A 129 -14.28 -9.64 -19.66
CA ARG A 129 -14.48 -8.24 -19.28
C ARG A 129 -15.95 -7.88 -19.44
N ASP A 130 -16.57 -7.36 -18.40
CA ASP A 130 -17.95 -6.89 -18.46
C ASP A 130 -18.05 -5.49 -19.13
N SER A 131 -19.28 -5.00 -19.30
CA SER A 131 -19.53 -3.66 -19.86
C SER A 131 -19.03 -2.50 -18.98
N GLU A 132 -18.77 -2.77 -17.70
CA GLU A 132 -18.25 -1.79 -16.72
C GLU A 132 -16.71 -1.79 -16.65
N GLY A 133 -16.07 -2.74 -17.33
CA GLY A 133 -14.62 -2.89 -17.38
C GLY A 133 -14.02 -3.77 -16.29
N HIS A 134 -14.83 -4.44 -15.46
CA HIS A 134 -14.35 -5.43 -14.51
C HIS A 134 -13.83 -6.66 -15.25
N ILE A 135 -12.69 -7.18 -14.78
CA ILE A 135 -12.06 -8.37 -15.35
C ILE A 135 -12.27 -9.52 -14.37
N THR A 136 -12.90 -10.59 -14.85
CA THR A 136 -13.04 -11.83 -14.10
C THR A 136 -12.11 -12.88 -14.72
N PRO A 137 -10.96 -13.16 -14.09
CA PRO A 137 -10.09 -14.24 -14.52
C PRO A 137 -10.66 -15.60 -14.10
N PHE A 138 -10.58 -16.58 -14.97
CA PHE A 138 -10.81 -17.99 -14.66
C PHE A 138 -9.53 -18.75 -15.02
N PHE A 139 -8.99 -19.53 -14.11
CA PHE A 139 -7.80 -20.33 -14.37
C PHE A 139 -7.87 -21.67 -13.66
N THR A 140 -7.20 -22.66 -14.22
CA THR A 140 -7.17 -24.02 -13.68
C THR A 140 -5.86 -24.71 -14.05
N HIS A 141 -5.37 -25.55 -13.15
CA HIS A 141 -4.17 -26.33 -13.41
C HIS A 141 -4.50 -27.46 -14.40
N PRO A 142 -3.64 -27.76 -15.40
CA PRO A 142 -3.91 -28.80 -16.41
C PRO A 142 -4.25 -30.18 -15.83
N LEU A 143 -3.70 -30.51 -14.65
CA LEU A 143 -4.02 -31.74 -13.92
C LEU A 143 -5.49 -31.78 -13.49
N VAL A 144 -6.06 -30.66 -13.05
CA VAL A 144 -7.47 -30.59 -12.65
C VAL A 144 -8.36 -30.82 -13.86
N ILE A 145 -8.02 -30.30 -15.04
CA ILE A 145 -8.74 -30.59 -16.28
C ILE A 145 -8.74 -32.10 -16.58
N LYS A 146 -7.58 -32.76 -16.47
CA LYS A 146 -7.48 -34.22 -16.66
C LYS A 146 -8.35 -34.99 -15.67
N LEU A 147 -8.37 -34.58 -14.40
CA LEU A 147 -9.22 -35.19 -13.38
C LEU A 147 -10.71 -34.97 -13.70
N LEU A 148 -11.10 -33.77 -14.13
CA LEU A 148 -12.49 -33.46 -14.51
C LEU A 148 -12.97 -34.31 -15.68
N HIS A 149 -12.10 -34.62 -16.65
CA HIS A 149 -12.43 -35.55 -17.73
C HIS A 149 -12.65 -36.99 -17.23
N GLY A 150 -11.93 -37.42 -16.18
CA GLY A 150 -12.08 -38.74 -15.58
C GLY A 150 -13.23 -38.85 -14.57
N PHE A 151 -13.57 -37.74 -13.90
CA PHE A 151 -14.57 -37.67 -12.84
C PHE A 151 -15.49 -36.45 -13.04
N PRO A 152 -16.38 -36.47 -14.05
CA PRO A 152 -17.15 -35.29 -14.47
C PRO A 152 -18.20 -34.81 -13.45
N HIS A 153 -18.39 -35.55 -12.36
CA HIS A 153 -19.38 -35.25 -11.32
C HIS A 153 -18.78 -34.53 -10.10
N VAL A 154 -17.46 -34.33 -10.04
CA VAL A 154 -16.79 -33.61 -8.92
C VAL A 154 -15.97 -32.46 -9.47
N ILE A 155 -16.33 -31.24 -9.07
CA ILE A 155 -15.55 -30.03 -9.37
C ILE A 155 -15.16 -29.40 -8.03
N LEU A 156 -13.86 -29.24 -7.78
CA LEU A 156 -13.34 -28.44 -6.67
C LEU A 156 -12.89 -27.08 -7.24
N MET A 157 -13.47 -25.99 -6.75
CA MET A 157 -13.04 -24.62 -7.06
C MET A 157 -12.72 -23.90 -5.73
N ASP A 158 -11.71 -23.04 -5.76
CA ASP A 158 -11.31 -22.11 -4.68
C ASP A 158 -11.52 -20.67 -5.15
#